data_AF-A0A0M6WMM6-F1
#
_entry.id   AF-A0A0M6WMM6-F1
#
_cell.length_a   1.000
_cell.length_b   1.000
_cell.length_c   1.000
_cell.angle_alpha   90.00
_cell.angle_beta   90.00
_cell.angle_gamma   90.00
#
_symmetry.space_group_name_H-M   'P 1'
#
loop_
_entity.id
_entity.type
_entity.pdbx_description
1 polymer ?
#
loop_
_entity_poly.entity_id
_entity_poly.type
_entity_poly.pdbx_seq_one_letter_code
_entity_poly.pdbx_strand_id
1 'polypeptide(L)'
;MEISIEYRDSLSDQNQDKDKYSLVLANPPFKGSLDAESVSGDLLKVCKTKKTELLFLTLFLRILKIGGRCACIVPDGVLFGSSKAHKDIRTEIVENQRLEAVISMPSGVFKPYAGVSTAILVFTKTEHGGTDNVWFYDMKADGFSLDDKRAVVSENDITDIIKRFKNREQEIDRKRTEVEYRALIYQTQTYRKCLYLLKRMLSTLHQ
;
A
#
# COMPACT_ATOMS: atom_id res chain seq x y z
N MET A 1 -6.66 12.33 -24.56
CA MET A 1 -6.20 12.39 -23.16
C MET A 1 -4.80 12.97 -23.22
N GLU A 2 -4.67 14.28 -22.98
CA GLU A 2 -3.36 14.92 -22.95
C GLU A 2 -2.64 14.53 -21.66
N ILE A 3 -1.38 14.10 -21.77
CA ILE A 3 -0.53 13.82 -20.62
C ILE A 3 0.04 15.17 -20.17
N SER A 4 -0.41 15.68 -19.04
CA SER A 4 0.18 16.86 -18.39
C SER A 4 1.25 16.39 -17.40
N ILE A 5 2.48 16.91 -17.55
CA ILE A 5 3.58 16.69 -16.61
C ILE A 5 3.98 18.07 -16.06
N GLU A 6 3.84 18.23 -14.75
CA GLU A 6 4.19 19.46 -14.05
C GLU A 6 5.44 19.25 -13.20
N TYR A 7 6.46 20.09 -13.38
CA TYR A 7 7.68 20.07 -12.57
C TYR A 7 7.44 20.84 -11.26
N ARG A 8 7.13 20.11 -10.19
CA ARG A 8 6.79 20.64 -8.87
C ARG A 8 7.20 19.67 -7.76
N ASP A 9 7.58 20.19 -6.59
CA ASP A 9 7.71 19.37 -5.39
C ASP A 9 6.33 18.95 -4.87
N SER A 10 6.06 17.64 -4.97
CA SER A 10 4.79 17.02 -4.61
C SER A 10 4.45 17.09 -3.12
N LEU A 11 5.44 17.16 -2.23
CA LEU A 11 5.26 17.11 -0.77
C LEU A 11 5.33 18.49 -0.11
N SER A 12 5.68 19.53 -0.87
CA SER A 12 5.72 20.92 -0.42
C SER A 12 4.35 21.60 -0.46
N ASP A 13 4.26 22.79 0.16
CA ASP A 13 3.08 23.66 0.06
C ASP A 13 2.86 24.25 -1.34
N GLN A 14 3.79 24.08 -2.29
CA GLN A 14 3.52 24.44 -3.69
C GLN A 14 2.49 23.51 -4.31
N ASN A 15 2.35 22.29 -3.79
CA ASN A 15 1.33 21.37 -4.22
C ASN A 15 0.00 21.66 -3.52
N GLN A 16 -0.85 22.42 -4.22
CA GLN A 16 -2.20 22.79 -3.80
C GLN A 16 -3.27 21.77 -4.27
N ASP A 17 -2.86 20.62 -4.82
CA ASP A 17 -3.81 19.63 -5.29
C ASP A 17 -4.56 18.99 -4.12
N LYS A 18 -5.88 19.00 -4.25
CA LYS A 18 -6.82 18.40 -3.30
C LYS A 18 -8.06 17.96 -4.05
N ASP A 19 -8.53 16.74 -3.78
CA ASP A 19 -9.76 16.18 -4.38
C ASP A 19 -9.84 16.35 -5.92
N LYS A 20 -8.70 16.15 -6.61
CA LYS A 20 -8.59 16.35 -8.06
C LYS A 20 -8.77 15.05 -8.85
N TYR A 21 -8.22 13.95 -8.34
CA TYR A 21 -8.07 12.72 -9.11
C TYR A 21 -9.05 11.62 -8.66
N SER A 22 -9.57 10.86 -9.62
CA SER A 22 -10.38 9.65 -9.35
C SER A 22 -9.53 8.38 -9.26
N LEU A 23 -8.29 8.43 -9.74
CA LEU A 23 -7.35 7.32 -9.74
C LEU A 23 -5.93 7.84 -9.52
N VAL A 24 -5.21 7.21 -8.59
CA VAL A 24 -3.77 7.39 -8.35
C VAL A 24 -3.09 6.04 -8.55
N LEU A 25 -2.11 5.99 -9.45
CA LEU A 25 -1.22 4.85 -9.63
C LEU A 25 0.21 5.35 -9.42
N ALA A 26 0.92 4.82 -8.43
CA ALA A 26 2.20 5.40 -8.05
C ALA A 26 3.22 4.37 -7.54
N ASN A 27 4.48 4.59 -7.90
CA ASN A 27 5.64 3.98 -7.26
C ASN A 27 6.48 5.11 -6.63
N PRO A 28 6.07 5.68 -5.48
CA PRO A 28 6.79 6.78 -4.85
C PRO A 28 8.19 6.32 -4.40
N PRO A 29 9.16 7.25 -4.28
CA PRO A 29 10.48 6.94 -3.72
C PRO A 29 10.40 6.26 -2.35
N PHE A 30 11.14 5.16 -2.15
CA PHE A 30 11.01 4.29 -0.98
C PHE A 30 11.77 4.77 0.28
N LYS A 31 12.74 5.66 0.12
CA LYS A 31 13.60 6.09 1.22
C LYS A 31 13.97 7.55 1.04
N GLY A 32 13.66 8.35 2.04
CA GLY A 32 13.96 9.78 2.07
C GLY A 32 13.42 10.40 3.34
N SER A 33 14.10 11.43 3.82
CA SER A 33 13.61 12.29 4.89
C SER A 33 13.63 13.72 4.38
N LEU A 34 12.56 14.47 4.64
CA LEU A 34 12.49 15.90 4.38
C LEU A 34 12.75 16.69 5.66
N ASP A 35 13.08 17.97 5.53
CA ASP A 35 13.04 18.89 6.64
C ASP A 35 11.58 19.18 7.01
N ALA A 36 11.27 19.28 8.30
CA ALA A 36 9.86 19.43 8.73
C ALA A 36 9.24 20.72 8.17
N GLU A 37 10.07 21.74 7.97
CA GLU A 37 9.69 23.05 7.44
C GLU A 37 9.42 23.03 5.93
N SER A 38 9.88 22.00 5.21
CA SER A 38 9.62 21.84 3.77
C SER A 38 8.43 20.94 3.46
N VAL A 39 7.84 20.29 4.47
CA VAL A 39 6.65 19.44 4.32
C VAL A 39 5.40 20.29 4.49
N SER A 40 4.44 20.13 3.58
CA SER A 40 3.16 20.79 3.69
C SER A 40 2.45 20.48 5.01
N GLY A 41 2.01 21.52 5.72
CA GLY A 41 1.35 21.38 7.03
C GLY A 41 0.08 20.53 6.97
N ASP A 42 -0.62 20.52 5.83
CA ASP A 42 -1.80 19.68 5.62
C ASP A 42 -1.47 18.19 5.59
N LEU A 43 -0.32 17.80 5.05
CA LEU A 43 0.12 16.39 5.00
C LEU A 43 0.46 15.87 6.41
N LEU A 44 0.91 16.76 7.29
CA LEU A 44 1.27 16.43 8.67
C LEU A 44 0.05 16.25 9.60
N LYS A 45 -1.16 16.58 9.14
CA LYS A 45 -2.41 16.40 9.92
C LYS A 45 -2.76 14.92 10.09
N VAL A 46 -2.46 14.09 9.11
CA VAL A 46 -2.74 12.64 9.15
C VAL A 46 -1.68 11.91 9.96
N CYS A 47 -0.40 12.11 9.64
CA CYS A 47 0.70 11.55 10.42
C CYS A 47 1.87 12.53 10.49
N LYS A 48 2.33 12.85 11.70
CA LYS A 48 3.49 13.73 11.92
C LYS A 48 4.79 12.98 11.62
N THR A 49 5.39 13.23 10.46
CA THR A 49 6.60 12.53 10.02
C THR A 49 7.38 13.32 8.99
N LYS A 50 8.67 13.01 8.89
CA LYS A 50 9.58 13.48 7.82
C LYS A 50 9.81 12.42 6.73
N LYS A 51 9.31 11.21 6.97
CA LYS A 51 9.52 10.03 6.13
C LYS A 51 8.70 10.13 4.86
N THR A 52 9.37 10.28 3.73
CA THR A 52 8.73 10.43 2.41
C THR A 52 7.76 9.29 2.10
N GLU A 53 8.08 8.06 2.48
CA GLU A 53 7.24 6.88 2.24
C GLU A 53 5.85 6.96 2.90
N LEU A 54 5.73 7.70 4.01
CA LEU A 54 4.45 7.94 4.69
C LEU A 54 3.76 9.20 4.16
N LEU A 55 4.54 10.24 3.85
CA LEU A 55 4.02 11.51 3.32
C LEU A 55 3.39 11.35 1.93
N PHE A 56 3.87 10.41 1.10
CA PHE A 56 3.20 10.12 -0.17
C PHE A 56 1.81 9.51 0.02
N LEU A 57 1.60 8.69 1.07
CA LEU A 57 0.27 8.15 1.36
C LEU A 57 -0.69 9.25 1.83
N THR A 58 -0.23 10.17 2.67
CA THR A 58 -1.04 11.33 3.07
C THR A 58 -1.35 12.23 1.87
N LEU A 59 -0.41 12.40 0.95
CA LEU A 59 -0.63 13.11 -0.30
C LEU A 59 -1.69 12.41 -1.15
N PHE A 60 -1.62 11.09 -1.34
CA PHE A 60 -2.58 10.35 -2.14
C PHE A 60 -4.01 10.49 -1.60
N LEU A 61 -4.17 10.43 -0.27
CA LEU A 61 -5.45 10.71 0.38
C LEU A 61 -5.93 12.15 0.11
N ARG A 62 -5.05 13.14 0.20
CA ARG A 62 -5.39 14.55 -0.06
C ARG A 62 -5.86 14.77 -1.50
N ILE A 63 -5.14 14.25 -2.49
CA ILE A 63 -5.39 14.53 -3.91
C ILE A 63 -6.53 13.70 -4.51
N LEU A 64 -6.88 12.57 -3.90
CA LEU A 64 -8.01 11.75 -4.32
C LEU A 64 -9.33 12.41 -3.99
N LYS A 65 -10.28 12.33 -4.91
CA LYS A 65 -11.71 12.61 -4.64
C LYS A 65 -12.29 11.51 -3.75
N ILE A 66 -13.36 11.81 -3.01
CA ILE A 66 -14.19 10.77 -2.38
C ILE A 66 -14.67 9.80 -3.49
N GLY A 67 -14.55 8.50 -3.25
CA GLY A 67 -14.78 7.43 -4.22
C GLY A 67 -13.60 7.18 -5.18
N GLY A 68 -12.56 8.00 -5.13
CA GLY A 68 -11.33 7.81 -5.89
C GLY A 68 -10.49 6.65 -5.35
N ARG A 69 -9.72 6.02 -6.23
CA ARG A 69 -8.94 4.79 -5.93
C ARG A 69 -7.44 5.04 -6.02
N CYS A 70 -6.68 4.39 -5.14
CA CYS A 70 -5.23 4.35 -5.18
C CYS A 70 -4.77 2.90 -5.41
N ALA A 71 -3.77 2.70 -6.26
CA ALA A 71 -2.88 1.56 -6.18
C ALA A 71 -1.44 2.07 -6.13
N CYS A 72 -0.76 1.87 -5.01
CA CYS A 72 0.59 2.40 -4.82
C CYS A 72 1.55 1.36 -4.23
N ILE A 73 2.82 1.48 -4.61
CA ILE A 73 3.88 0.62 -4.11
C ILE A 73 4.50 1.26 -2.88
N VAL A 74 4.62 0.48 -1.80
CA VAL A 74 5.22 0.92 -0.53
C VAL A 74 6.28 -0.09 -0.08
N PRO A 75 7.33 0.33 0.64
CA PRO A 75 8.21 -0.61 1.32
C PRO A 75 7.49 -1.29 2.48
N ASP A 76 7.92 -2.51 2.84
CA ASP A 76 7.39 -3.27 4.00
C ASP A 76 7.37 -2.46 5.31
N GLY A 77 8.26 -1.48 5.45
CA GLY A 77 8.29 -0.56 6.59
C GLY A 77 6.96 0.17 6.81
N VAL A 78 6.20 0.48 5.75
CA VAL A 78 4.84 1.06 5.87
C VAL A 78 3.89 0.08 6.56
N LEU A 79 3.94 -1.20 6.17
CA LEU A 79 3.06 -2.24 6.70
C LEU A 79 3.36 -2.55 8.17
N PHE A 80 4.63 -2.56 8.56
CA PHE A 80 5.05 -3.13 9.85
C PHE A 80 5.77 -2.15 10.79
N GLY A 81 6.04 -0.92 10.34
CA GLY A 81 6.74 0.08 11.14
C GLY A 81 6.01 0.37 12.46
N SER A 82 6.77 0.46 13.54
CA SER A 82 6.26 0.60 14.91
C SER A 82 6.28 2.04 15.43
N SER A 83 6.80 3.02 14.68
CA SER A 83 6.71 4.41 15.13
C SER A 83 5.26 4.92 15.07
N LYS A 84 4.94 5.93 15.89
CA LYS A 84 3.61 6.53 15.91
C LYS A 84 3.11 6.91 14.51
N ALA A 85 3.95 7.54 13.68
CA ALA A 85 3.56 7.92 12.33
C ALA A 85 3.16 6.74 11.43
N HIS A 86 3.84 5.59 11.56
CA HIS A 86 3.46 4.39 10.80
C HIS A 86 2.11 3.83 11.26
N LYS A 87 1.84 3.87 12.58
CA LYS A 87 0.55 3.47 13.13
C LYS A 87 -0.55 4.40 12.65
N ASP A 88 -0.34 5.71 12.78
CA ASP A 88 -1.32 6.74 12.41
C ASP A 88 -1.75 6.61 10.94
N ILE A 89 -0.81 6.44 9.99
CA ILE A 89 -1.19 6.27 8.57
C ILE A 89 -1.89 4.94 8.28
N ARG A 90 -1.52 3.85 8.97
CA ARG A 90 -2.22 2.57 8.82
C ARG A 90 -3.63 2.64 9.38
N THR A 91 -3.79 3.25 10.56
CA THR A 91 -5.08 3.52 11.19
C THR A 91 -5.94 4.37 10.26
N GLU A 92 -5.41 5.46 9.70
CA GLU A 92 -6.13 6.29 8.74
C GLU A 92 -6.68 5.48 7.56
N ILE A 93 -5.81 4.69 6.89
CA ILE A 93 -6.22 3.92 5.71
C ILE A 93 -7.24 2.82 6.05
N VAL A 94 -7.11 2.17 7.21
CA VAL A 94 -7.97 1.04 7.58
C VAL A 94 -9.32 1.51 8.16
N GLU A 95 -9.31 2.52 9.02
CA GLU A 95 -10.49 2.95 9.78
C GLU A 95 -11.30 4.02 9.04
N ASN A 96 -10.64 4.97 8.38
CA ASN A 96 -11.30 6.11 7.75
C ASN A 96 -11.48 5.96 6.24
N GLN A 97 -10.78 5.00 5.64
CA GLN A 97 -10.83 4.72 4.21
C GLN A 97 -11.22 3.25 3.98
N ARG A 98 -11.34 2.85 2.72
CA ARG A 98 -11.61 1.45 2.35
C ARG A 98 -10.36 0.80 1.77
N LEU A 99 -9.61 0.07 2.60
CA LEU A 99 -8.52 -0.78 2.14
C LEU A 99 -9.09 -2.03 1.47
N GLU A 100 -8.74 -2.25 0.20
CA GLU A 100 -9.26 -3.36 -0.61
C GLU A 100 -8.25 -4.49 -0.75
N ALA A 101 -6.96 -4.17 -0.88
CA ALA A 101 -5.93 -5.19 -1.00
C ALA A 101 -4.54 -4.78 -0.54
N VAL A 102 -3.76 -5.79 -0.16
CA VAL A 102 -2.31 -5.70 0.12
C VAL A 102 -1.59 -6.85 -0.59
N ILE A 103 -0.82 -6.53 -1.62
CA ILE A 103 -0.08 -7.53 -2.41
C ILE A 103 1.39 -7.42 -2.05
N SER A 104 1.88 -8.32 -1.19
CA SER A 104 3.28 -8.40 -0.81
C SER A 104 4.13 -8.87 -1.98
N MET A 105 5.29 -8.25 -2.15
CA MET A 105 6.27 -8.52 -3.19
C MET A 105 7.62 -8.84 -2.55
N PRO A 106 8.34 -9.88 -3.02
CA PRO A 106 9.55 -10.35 -2.36
C PRO A 106 10.69 -9.35 -2.55
N SER A 107 11.68 -9.42 -1.66
CA SER A 107 12.92 -8.68 -1.85
C SER A 107 13.57 -9.11 -3.17
N GLY A 108 13.96 -8.12 -3.98
CA GLY A 108 14.57 -8.35 -5.29
C GLY A 108 13.73 -7.93 -6.49
N VAL A 109 12.43 -7.70 -6.32
CA VAL A 109 11.56 -7.16 -7.40
C VAL A 109 12.02 -5.79 -7.91
N PHE A 110 12.77 -5.03 -7.10
CA PHE A 110 13.33 -3.74 -7.49
C PHE A 110 14.86 -3.72 -7.58
N LYS A 111 15.52 -4.88 -7.52
CA LYS A 111 16.97 -4.95 -7.74
C LYS A 111 17.33 -4.59 -9.20
N PRO A 112 18.52 -4.01 -9.43
CA PRO A 112 19.57 -3.70 -8.44
C PRO A 112 19.33 -2.39 -7.65
N TYR A 113 18.26 -1.64 -7.94
CA TYR A 113 18.04 -0.30 -7.37
C TYR A 113 17.57 -0.31 -5.92
N ALA A 114 16.75 -1.30 -5.53
CA ALA A 114 16.30 -1.48 -4.15
C ALA A 114 16.21 -2.97 -3.78
N GLY A 115 16.82 -3.32 -2.65
CA GLY A 115 16.84 -4.69 -2.11
C GLY A 115 15.78 -4.98 -1.04
N VAL A 116 14.91 -4.01 -0.73
CA VAL A 116 13.85 -4.18 0.29
C VAL A 116 12.64 -4.91 -0.28
N SER A 117 11.93 -5.65 0.56
CA SER A 117 10.58 -6.12 0.24
C SER A 117 9.61 -4.94 0.18
N THR A 118 8.59 -5.08 -0.66
CA THR A 118 7.61 -4.03 -0.96
C THR A 118 6.22 -4.64 -1.03
N ALA A 119 5.19 -3.80 -1.07
CA ALA A 119 3.82 -4.23 -1.30
C ALA A 119 3.06 -3.23 -2.16
N ILE A 120 2.02 -3.70 -2.84
CA ILE A 120 1.02 -2.85 -3.46
C ILE A 120 -0.13 -2.67 -2.48
N LEU A 121 -0.42 -1.43 -2.10
CA LEU A 121 -1.64 -1.07 -1.38
C LEU A 121 -2.71 -0.63 -2.38
N VAL A 122 -3.90 -1.21 -2.26
CA VAL A 122 -5.08 -0.81 -3.04
C VAL A 122 -6.16 -0.33 -2.09
N PHE A 123 -6.59 0.93 -2.21
CA PHE A 123 -7.63 1.50 -1.36
C PHE A 123 -8.51 2.50 -2.10
N THR A 124 -9.74 2.69 -1.62
CA THR A 124 -10.65 3.76 -2.04
C THR A 124 -10.73 4.82 -0.93
N LYS A 125 -10.68 6.11 -1.31
CA LYS A 125 -10.96 7.22 -0.38
C LYS A 125 -12.45 7.28 -0.09
N THR A 126 -12.83 7.22 1.17
CA THR A 126 -14.24 7.25 1.61
C THR A 126 -14.50 8.31 2.67
N GLU A 127 -13.53 8.62 3.55
CA GLU A 127 -13.67 9.50 4.72
C GLU A 127 -14.66 9.01 5.80
N HIS A 128 -15.18 7.79 5.66
CA HIS A 128 -16.12 7.17 6.61
C HIS A 128 -15.86 5.66 6.80
N GLY A 129 -14.69 5.18 6.40
CA GLY A 129 -14.29 3.78 6.51
C GLY A 129 -14.90 2.89 5.43
N GLY A 130 -15.36 1.71 5.84
CA GLY A 130 -15.90 0.70 4.92
C GLY A 130 -14.89 -0.38 4.51
N THR A 131 -13.76 -0.47 5.21
CA THR A 131 -12.92 -1.67 5.18
C THR A 131 -13.68 -2.79 5.89
N ASP A 132 -14.44 -3.59 5.14
CA ASP A 132 -15.06 -4.81 5.68
C ASP A 132 -14.15 -6.00 5.46
N ASN A 133 -13.56 -6.08 4.27
CA ASN A 133 -12.59 -7.11 3.96
C ASN A 133 -11.39 -6.61 3.17
N VAL A 134 -10.21 -7.12 3.51
CA VAL A 134 -8.95 -6.83 2.81
C VAL A 134 -8.43 -8.09 2.14
N TRP A 135 -8.17 -8.02 0.82
CA TRP A 135 -7.56 -9.10 0.03
C TRP A 135 -6.03 -9.02 0.10
N PHE A 136 -5.40 -9.94 0.81
CA PHE A 136 -3.94 -10.07 0.82
C PHE A 136 -3.50 -10.97 -0.33
N TYR A 137 -2.33 -10.74 -0.89
CA TYR A 137 -1.64 -11.71 -1.74
C TYR A 137 -0.14 -11.74 -1.44
N ASP A 138 0.48 -12.92 -1.43
CA ASP A 138 1.92 -13.09 -1.18
C ASP A 138 2.63 -13.54 -2.46
N MET A 139 3.15 -12.57 -3.22
CA MET A 139 3.86 -12.81 -4.48
C MET A 139 5.23 -13.43 -4.19
N LYS A 140 5.58 -14.47 -4.95
CA LYS A 140 6.87 -15.16 -4.87
C LYS A 140 7.77 -14.86 -6.06
N ALA A 141 7.20 -14.58 -7.23
CA ALA A 141 7.96 -14.25 -8.42
C ALA A 141 7.17 -13.35 -9.37
N ASP A 142 7.88 -12.47 -10.09
CA ASP A 142 7.32 -11.53 -11.05
C ASP A 142 7.72 -11.84 -12.51
N GLY A 143 8.23 -13.05 -12.76
CA GLY A 143 8.79 -13.45 -14.06
C GLY A 143 10.28 -13.14 -14.22
N PHE A 144 10.95 -12.63 -13.18
CA PHE A 144 12.40 -12.41 -13.16
C PHE A 144 13.07 -13.00 -11.91
N SER A 145 14.35 -13.32 -12.02
CA SER A 145 15.19 -13.68 -10.87
C SER A 145 15.21 -12.52 -9.85
N LEU A 146 15.32 -12.85 -8.57
CA LEU A 146 15.34 -11.88 -7.46
C LEU A 146 16.78 -11.44 -7.09
N ASP A 147 17.74 -11.71 -7.96
CA ASP A 147 19.12 -11.24 -7.85
C ASP A 147 19.34 -9.94 -8.65
N ASP A 148 20.54 -9.39 -8.58
CA ASP A 148 20.86 -8.11 -9.23
C ASP A 148 20.81 -8.19 -10.77
N LYS A 149 20.84 -9.40 -11.33
CA LYS A 149 20.82 -9.62 -12.78
C LYS A 149 19.41 -9.50 -13.37
N ARG A 150 18.37 -9.78 -12.59
CA ARG A 150 16.96 -9.78 -13.03
C ARG A 150 16.78 -10.51 -14.38
N ALA A 151 17.30 -11.72 -14.48
CA ALA A 151 17.13 -12.56 -15.66
C ALA A 151 15.69 -13.09 -15.74
N VAL A 152 15.15 -13.26 -16.95
CA VAL A 152 13.81 -13.82 -17.15
C VAL A 152 13.74 -15.25 -16.62
N VAL A 153 12.68 -15.61 -15.89
CA VAL A 153 12.41 -16.96 -15.37
C VAL A 153 10.96 -17.38 -15.65
N SER A 154 10.64 -18.67 -15.47
CA SER A 154 9.28 -19.17 -15.71
C SER A 154 8.29 -18.88 -14.58
N GLU A 155 8.77 -18.72 -13.36
CA GLU A 155 7.94 -18.44 -12.18
C GLU A 155 7.38 -17.03 -12.26
N ASN A 156 6.04 -16.90 -12.32
CA ASN A 156 5.38 -15.61 -12.41
C ASN A 156 3.97 -15.66 -11.81
N ASP A 157 3.79 -14.98 -10.69
CA ASP A 157 2.51 -14.91 -9.99
C ASP A 157 1.60 -13.77 -10.52
N ILE A 158 2.10 -12.84 -11.35
CA ILE A 158 1.33 -11.67 -11.80
C ILE A 158 0.01 -12.06 -12.48
N THR A 159 0.05 -13.10 -13.31
CA THR A 159 -1.15 -13.59 -14.00
C THR A 159 -2.19 -14.13 -13.01
N ASP A 160 -1.75 -14.85 -11.96
CA ASP A 160 -2.65 -15.35 -10.91
C ASP A 160 -3.20 -14.19 -10.07
N ILE A 161 -2.36 -13.21 -9.72
CA ILE A 161 -2.75 -12.00 -9.00
C ILE A 161 -3.87 -11.27 -9.77
N ILE A 162 -3.67 -10.99 -11.06
CA ILE A 162 -4.67 -10.29 -11.89
C ILE A 162 -5.97 -11.09 -11.94
N LYS A 163 -5.87 -12.41 -12.16
CA LYS A 163 -7.04 -13.28 -12.25
C LYS A 163 -7.83 -13.30 -10.94
N ARG A 164 -7.16 -13.48 -9.80
CA ARG A 164 -7.81 -13.61 -8.50
C ARG A 164 -8.28 -12.28 -7.94
N PHE A 165 -7.54 -11.19 -8.16
CA PHE A 165 -7.97 -9.86 -7.76
C PHE A 165 -9.29 -9.43 -8.45
N LYS A 166 -9.43 -9.78 -9.74
CA LYS A 166 -10.68 -9.56 -10.49
C LYS A 166 -11.86 -10.40 -9.98
N ASN A 167 -11.58 -11.58 -9.42
CA ASN A 167 -12.59 -12.52 -8.92
C ASN A 167 -12.57 -12.62 -7.39
N ARG A 168 -12.17 -11.55 -6.68
CA ARG A 168 -11.93 -11.57 -5.23
C ARG A 168 -13.15 -12.00 -4.41
N GLU A 169 -14.36 -11.77 -4.88
CA GLU A 169 -15.57 -12.26 -4.20
C GLU A 169 -15.60 -13.79 -4.07
N GLN A 170 -15.01 -14.52 -5.01
CA GLN A 170 -14.90 -15.99 -4.97
C GLN A 170 -13.84 -16.49 -3.97
N GLU A 171 -12.99 -15.59 -3.46
CA GLU A 171 -11.95 -15.91 -2.47
C GLU A 171 -12.49 -15.94 -1.04
N ILE A 172 -13.74 -15.49 -0.81
CA ILE A 172 -14.39 -15.48 0.51
C ILE A 172 -14.58 -16.90 1.04
N ASP A 173 -15.08 -17.81 0.19
CA ASP A 173 -15.46 -19.18 0.58
C ASP A 173 -14.41 -20.24 0.22
N ARG A 174 -13.26 -19.82 -0.32
CA ARG A 174 -12.23 -20.75 -0.78
C ARG A 174 -11.60 -21.51 0.40
N LYS A 175 -11.68 -22.85 0.37
CA LYS A 175 -11.08 -23.72 1.38
C LYS A 175 -9.56 -23.57 1.37
N ARG A 176 -8.98 -23.35 2.55
CA ARG A 176 -7.55 -23.13 2.77
C ARG A 176 -6.78 -24.44 2.55
N THR A 177 -5.88 -24.51 1.57
CA THR A 177 -4.87 -25.59 1.48
C THR A 177 -3.46 -25.04 1.79
N GLU A 178 -2.53 -25.89 2.22
CA GLU A 178 -1.18 -25.46 2.64
C GLU A 178 -0.38 -24.71 1.55
N VAL A 179 -0.72 -24.93 0.27
CA VAL A 179 -0.10 -24.27 -0.89
C VAL A 179 -0.70 -22.87 -1.15
N GLU A 180 -1.83 -22.54 -0.51
CA GLU A 180 -2.72 -21.41 -0.83
C GLU A 180 -2.79 -20.32 0.25
N TYR A 181 -1.73 -20.12 1.05
CA TYR A 181 -1.56 -18.87 1.85
C TYR A 181 -1.42 -17.60 0.99
N ARG A 182 -1.64 -17.72 -0.33
CA ARG A 182 -1.36 -16.72 -1.36
C ARG A 182 -2.48 -15.72 -1.57
N ALA A 183 -3.71 -15.95 -1.09
CA ALA A 183 -4.65 -14.85 -0.97
C ALA A 183 -5.65 -14.98 0.18
N LEU A 184 -5.93 -13.89 0.90
CA LEU A 184 -6.75 -13.91 2.11
C LEU A 184 -7.71 -12.74 2.13
N ILE A 185 -8.99 -12.97 2.43
CA ILE A 185 -9.98 -11.93 2.70
C ILE A 185 -10.29 -11.93 4.20
N TYR A 186 -10.06 -10.82 4.89
CA TYR A 186 -10.26 -10.71 6.34
C TYR A 186 -11.43 -9.81 6.72
N GLN A 187 -12.45 -10.35 7.37
CA GLN A 187 -13.54 -9.54 7.96
C GLN A 187 -13.05 -8.66 9.11
N THR A 188 -13.28 -7.36 9.05
CA THR A 188 -12.88 -6.40 10.08
C THR A 188 -13.63 -6.59 11.40
N GLN A 189 -14.82 -7.21 11.44
CA GLN A 189 -15.49 -7.53 12.70
C GLN A 189 -14.86 -8.71 13.48
N THR A 190 -13.91 -9.45 12.89
CA THR A 190 -13.25 -10.59 13.55
C THR A 190 -11.75 -10.36 13.70
N TYR A 191 -11.37 -9.31 14.46
CA TYR A 191 -9.99 -9.04 14.92
C TYR A 191 -9.34 -10.20 15.72
N ARG A 192 -10.11 -11.25 16.04
CA ARG A 192 -9.65 -12.42 16.81
C ARG A 192 -9.85 -13.71 16.01
N LYS A 193 -8.96 -13.98 15.05
CA LYS A 193 -8.43 -15.32 14.64
C LYS A 193 -7.94 -15.35 13.19
N CYS A 194 -6.74 -14.81 12.93
CA CYS A 194 -5.64 -15.48 12.21
C CYS A 194 -4.43 -14.54 12.12
N LEU A 195 -3.29 -15.06 12.53
CA LEU A 195 -2.48 -14.43 13.57
C LEU A 195 -1.04 -14.12 13.11
N TYR A 196 -0.81 -13.88 11.81
CA TYR A 196 0.55 -13.70 11.29
C TYR A 196 0.77 -12.37 10.54
N LEU A 197 0.07 -12.12 9.42
CA LEU A 197 0.21 -10.87 8.66
C LEU A 197 -0.59 -9.72 9.30
N LEU A 198 -1.85 -9.98 9.68
CA LEU A 198 -2.66 -9.05 10.44
C LEU A 198 -2.08 -8.81 11.84
N LYS A 199 -1.50 -9.84 12.49
CA LYS A 199 -0.79 -9.66 13.76
C LYS A 199 0.47 -8.82 13.58
N ARG A 200 1.24 -8.93 12.49
CA ARG A 200 2.42 -8.06 12.24
C ARG A 200 2.04 -6.61 11.93
N MET A 201 0.94 -6.36 11.22
CA MET A 201 0.45 -4.99 10.95
C MET A 201 -0.28 -4.36 12.14
N LEU A 202 -1.03 -5.15 12.93
CA LEU A 202 -1.88 -4.67 14.03
C LEU A 202 -1.27 -4.82 15.43
N SER A 203 -0.32 -5.75 15.68
CA SER A 203 0.37 -5.84 16.99
C SER A 203 1.19 -4.59 17.30
N THR A 204 1.55 -3.84 16.25
CA THR A 204 2.21 -2.55 16.38
C THR A 204 1.23 -1.42 16.62
N LEU A 205 -0.07 -1.56 16.33
CA LEU A 205 -1.07 -0.51 16.63
C LEU A 205 -1.40 -0.39 18.13
N HIS A 206 -1.22 -1.46 18.91
CA HIS A 206 -1.63 -1.54 20.32
C HIS A 206 -0.47 -1.70 21.33
N GLN A 207 0.78 -1.62 20.87
CA GLN A 207 1.96 -1.39 21.71
C GLN A 207 2.37 0.07 21.64
#